data_AF-A0A090W527-F1
#
_entry.id   AF-A0A090W527-F1
#
_cell.length_a   1.000
_cell.length_b   1.000
_cell.length_c   1.000
_cell.angle_alpha   90.00
_cell.angle_beta   90.00
_cell.angle_gamma   90.00
#
_symmetry.space_group_name_H-M   'P 1'
#
loop_
_entity.id
_entity.type
_entity.pdbx_description
1 polymer ?
#
loop_
_entity_poly.entity_id
_entity_poly.type
_entity_poly.pdbx_seq_one_letter_code
_entity_poly.pdbx_strand_id
1 'polypeptide(L)'
;MAIGALIKDAVNVFMKNEDAILSGAFNSALLDKSKFEAQIKDIIKISVENIYQSEEVVDKEIAGYQIINKLLTVYTAAVNHNFNGTASNYDKLILKRLPETINFNAPNLYERLLAVCHYVSLLSDSKAIQNFKKIEGVTF
;
A
#
# COMPACT_ATOMS: atom_id res chain seq x y z
N MET A 1 13.32 -18.55 25.62
CA MET A 1 13.35 -17.65 24.45
C MET A 1 11.99 -17.65 23.77
N ALA A 2 11.31 -16.51 23.68
CA ALA A 2 9.96 -16.40 23.11
C ALA A 2 9.90 -16.78 21.62
N ILE A 3 10.87 -16.32 20.84
CA ILE A 3 10.97 -16.63 19.40
C ILE A 3 11.04 -18.14 19.16
N GLY A 4 11.95 -18.84 19.86
CA GLY A 4 12.09 -20.29 19.71
C GLY A 4 10.84 -21.08 20.12
N ALA A 5 10.05 -20.56 21.07
CA ALA A 5 8.80 -21.19 21.48
C ALA A 5 7.70 -21.00 20.42
N LEU A 6 7.55 -19.80 19.86
CA LEU A 6 6.59 -19.49 18.79
C LEU A 6 6.90 -20.26 17.50
N ILE A 7 8.17 -20.36 17.11
CA ILE A 7 8.58 -21.13 15.93
C ILE A 7 8.19 -22.61 16.09
N LYS A 8 8.54 -23.23 17.23
CA LYS A 8 8.19 -24.64 17.48
C LYS A 8 6.68 -24.86 17.47
N ASP A 9 5.92 -23.92 18.02
CA ASP A 9 4.46 -24.01 18.02
C ASP A 9 3.88 -23.89 16.61
N ALA A 10 4.33 -22.92 15.81
CA ALA A 10 3.92 -22.78 14.42
C ALA A 10 4.24 -24.03 13.57
N VAL A 11 5.43 -24.63 13.76
CA VAL A 11 5.79 -25.91 13.13
C VAL A 11 4.83 -27.02 13.54
N ASN A 12 4.51 -27.13 14.83
CA ASN A 12 3.56 -28.14 15.31
C ASN A 12 2.16 -27.94 14.72
N VAL A 13 1.67 -26.69 14.65
CA VAL A 13 0.38 -26.36 14.01
C VAL A 13 0.40 -26.74 12.53
N PHE A 14 1.48 -26.42 11.82
CA PHE A 14 1.63 -26.78 10.40
C PHE A 14 1.58 -28.29 10.21
N MET A 15 2.43 -29.05 10.90
CA MET A 15 2.50 -30.51 10.76
C MET A 15 1.18 -31.20 11.16
N LYS A 16 0.49 -30.68 12.18
CA LYS A 16 -0.81 -31.23 12.61
C LYS A 16 -1.92 -31.02 11.57
N ASN A 17 -1.82 -30.00 10.73
CA ASN A 17 -2.83 -29.64 9.73
C ASN A 17 -2.32 -29.84 8.30
N GLU A 18 -1.28 -30.63 8.09
CA GLU A 18 -0.60 -30.80 6.80
C GLU A 18 -1.59 -31.17 5.67
N ASP A 19 -2.43 -32.18 5.86
CA ASP A 19 -3.42 -32.60 4.87
C ASP A 19 -4.41 -31.48 4.50
N ALA A 20 -4.84 -30.70 5.49
CA ALA A 20 -5.76 -29.58 5.29
C ALA A 20 -5.07 -28.42 4.56
N ILE A 21 -3.79 -28.18 4.82
CA ILE A 21 -2.99 -27.16 4.13
C ILE A 21 -2.76 -27.58 2.67
N LEU A 22 -2.38 -28.84 2.44
CA LEU A 22 -2.14 -29.38 1.09
C LEU A 22 -3.39 -29.39 0.22
N SER A 23 -4.55 -29.65 0.83
CA SER A 23 -5.84 -29.60 0.14
C SER A 23 -6.40 -28.18 -0.01
N GLY A 24 -5.74 -27.15 0.55
CA GLY A 24 -6.22 -25.77 0.54
C GLY A 24 -7.45 -25.52 1.43
N ALA A 25 -7.79 -26.47 2.31
CA ALA A 25 -8.92 -26.38 3.24
C ALA A 25 -8.59 -25.65 4.56
N PHE A 26 -7.32 -25.29 4.79
CA PHE A 26 -6.88 -24.57 5.98
C PHE A 26 -7.13 -23.07 5.88
N ASN A 27 -8.28 -22.60 6.39
CA ASN A 27 -8.79 -21.23 6.22
C ASN A 27 -8.34 -20.24 7.31
N SER A 28 -7.20 -20.46 7.96
CA SER A 28 -6.68 -19.59 9.03
C SER A 28 -5.16 -19.43 8.94
N ALA A 29 -4.58 -18.41 9.57
CA ALA A 29 -3.13 -18.35 9.73
C ALA A 29 -2.66 -19.38 10.77
N LEU A 30 -1.39 -19.77 10.72
CA LEU A 30 -0.83 -20.74 11.67
C LEU A 30 -0.91 -20.25 13.11
N LEU A 31 -0.69 -18.94 13.33
CA LEU A 31 -0.70 -18.35 14.66
C LEU A 31 -2.12 -18.22 15.25
N ASP A 32 -3.16 -18.25 14.41
CA ASP A 32 -4.56 -18.27 14.87
C ASP A 32 -4.95 -19.62 15.49
N LYS A 33 -4.15 -20.66 15.26
CA LYS A 33 -4.28 -21.99 15.89
C LYS A 33 -3.15 -22.27 16.88
N SER A 34 -2.33 -21.26 17.19
CA SER A 34 -1.26 -21.36 18.17
C SER A 34 -1.82 -21.43 19.58
N LYS A 35 -1.14 -22.17 20.46
CA LYS A 35 -1.45 -22.10 21.90
C LYS A 35 -1.13 -20.74 22.53
N PHE A 36 -0.39 -19.89 21.81
CA PHE A 36 -0.02 -18.55 22.23
C PHE A 36 -0.93 -17.46 21.63
N GLU A 37 -2.04 -17.84 20.99
CA GLU A 37 -2.97 -16.92 20.33
C GLU A 37 -3.38 -15.76 21.25
N ALA A 38 -3.72 -16.04 22.51
CA ALA A 38 -4.10 -15.01 23.48
C ALA A 38 -2.98 -13.99 23.74
N GLN A 39 -1.74 -14.46 23.95
CA GLN A 39 -0.59 -13.59 24.19
C GLN A 39 -0.25 -12.74 22.96
N ILE A 40 -0.37 -13.30 21.76
CA ILE A 40 -0.16 -12.56 20.51
C ILE A 40 -1.22 -11.48 20.36
N LYS A 41 -2.49 -11.81 20.61
CA LYS A 41 -3.61 -10.86 20.58
C LYS A 41 -3.40 -9.73 21.60
N ASP A 42 -2.94 -10.04 22.80
CA ASP A 42 -2.65 -9.04 23.84
C ASP A 42 -1.52 -8.10 23.40
N ILE A 43 -0.43 -8.63 22.81
CA ILE A 43 0.66 -7.79 22.27
C ILE A 43 0.15 -6.87 21.18
N ILE A 44 -0.62 -7.39 20.21
CA ILE A 44 -1.20 -6.59 19.13
C ILE A 44 -2.11 -5.49 19.71
N LYS A 45 -2.96 -5.83 20.67
CA LYS A 45 -3.85 -4.87 21.33
C LYS A 45 -3.05 -3.75 21.99
N ILE A 46 -2.04 -4.08 22.79
CA ILE A 46 -1.18 -3.09 23.45
C ILE A 46 -0.45 -2.23 22.42
N SER A 47 0.05 -2.82 21.33
CA SER A 47 0.69 -2.07 20.24
C SER A 47 -0.29 -1.12 19.53
N VAL A 48 -1.54 -1.53 19.31
CA VAL A 48 -2.57 -0.63 18.75
C VAL A 48 -2.82 0.54 19.69
N GLU A 49 -3.11 0.25 20.96
CA GLU A 49 -3.48 1.26 21.95
C GLU A 49 -2.34 2.25 22.25
N ASN A 50 -1.09 1.81 22.25
CA ASN A 50 0.04 2.62 22.74
C ASN A 50 1.04 3.06 21.67
N ILE A 51 1.02 2.48 20.47
CA ILE A 51 1.97 2.80 19.38
C ILE A 51 1.22 3.31 18.15
N TYR A 52 0.32 2.50 17.57
CA TYR A 52 -0.33 2.84 16.31
C TYR A 52 -1.42 3.93 16.44
N GLN A 53 -2.03 4.08 17.62
CA GLN A 53 -2.99 5.15 17.91
C GLN A 53 -2.35 6.39 18.55
N SER A 54 -1.01 6.47 18.58
CA SER A 54 -0.34 7.69 19.03
C SER A 54 -0.62 8.85 18.07
N GLU A 55 -0.66 10.07 18.62
CA GLU A 55 -0.92 11.30 17.86
C GLU A 55 0.03 11.45 16.65
N GLU A 56 1.32 11.16 16.84
CA GLU A 56 2.32 11.21 15.77
C GLU A 56 2.01 10.24 14.61
N VAL A 57 1.51 9.03 14.90
CA VAL A 57 1.14 8.07 13.87
C VAL A 57 -0.12 8.52 13.14
N VAL A 58 -1.14 9.00 13.87
CA VAL A 58 -2.39 9.49 13.29
C VAL A 58 -2.12 10.69 12.36
N ASP A 59 -1.30 11.65 12.78
CA ASP A 59 -0.95 12.80 11.94
C ASP A 59 -0.21 12.39 10.66
N LYS A 60 0.70 11.41 10.77
CA LYS A 60 1.40 10.84 9.61
C LYS A 60 0.44 10.13 8.66
N GLU A 61 -0.54 9.39 9.17
CA GLU A 61 -1.55 8.72 8.36
C GLU A 61 -2.47 9.71 7.64
N ILE A 62 -2.91 10.78 8.32
CA ILE A 62 -3.70 11.87 7.71
C ILE A 62 -2.93 12.50 6.55
N ALA A 63 -1.66 12.86 6.78
CA ALA A 63 -0.81 13.43 5.75
C ALA A 63 -0.61 12.44 4.58
N GLY A 64 -0.35 11.17 4.89
CA GLY A 64 -0.21 10.09 3.89
C GLY A 64 -1.46 9.96 3.01
N TYR A 65 -2.64 9.97 3.61
CA TYR A 65 -3.91 9.89 2.88
C TYR A 65 -4.05 11.04 1.87
N GLN A 66 -3.79 12.27 2.31
CA GLN A 66 -3.89 13.44 1.45
C GLN A 66 -2.87 13.41 0.29
N ILE A 67 -1.64 12.98 0.58
CA ILE A 67 -0.59 12.84 -0.43
C ILE A 67 -1.02 11.85 -1.51
N ILE A 68 -1.41 10.63 -1.12
CA ILE A 68 -1.78 9.58 -2.08
C ILE A 68 -3.02 9.98 -2.87
N ASN A 69 -4.04 10.54 -2.20
CA ASN A 69 -5.25 11.01 -2.87
C ASN A 69 -4.94 12.06 -3.95
N LYS A 70 -4.09 13.05 -3.62
CA LYS A 70 -3.73 14.10 -4.57
C LYS A 70 -2.93 13.57 -5.74
N LEU A 71 -1.94 12.71 -5.49
CA LEU A 71 -1.14 12.08 -6.55
C LEU A 71 -2.02 11.29 -7.51
N LEU A 72 -2.88 10.41 -6.99
CA LEU A 72 -3.80 9.62 -7.79
C LEU A 72 -4.74 10.53 -8.60
N THR A 73 -5.34 11.54 -7.98
CA THR A 73 -6.26 12.46 -8.65
C THR A 73 -5.59 13.18 -9.83
N VAL A 74 -4.40 13.73 -9.62
CA VAL A 74 -3.68 14.50 -10.64
C VAL A 74 -3.20 13.59 -11.78
N TYR A 75 -2.59 12.45 -11.48
CA TYR A 75 -2.08 11.56 -12.52
C TYR A 75 -3.19 10.88 -13.32
N THR A 76 -4.26 10.41 -12.66
CA THR A 76 -5.39 9.78 -13.37
C THR A 76 -6.12 10.78 -14.27
N ALA A 77 -6.31 12.02 -13.81
CA ALA A 77 -6.88 13.08 -14.64
C ALA A 77 -5.99 13.37 -15.85
N ALA A 78 -4.69 13.60 -15.65
CA ALA A 78 -3.77 13.93 -16.74
C ALA A 78 -3.71 12.82 -17.81
N VAL A 79 -3.63 11.56 -17.38
CA VAL A 79 -3.60 10.41 -18.29
C VAL A 79 -4.91 10.27 -19.08
N ASN A 80 -6.06 10.45 -18.45
CA ASN A 80 -7.34 10.34 -19.13
C ASN A 80 -7.67 11.55 -20.01
N HIS A 81 -7.31 12.77 -19.60
CA HIS A 81 -7.44 13.95 -20.45
C HIS A 81 -6.56 13.81 -21.71
N ASN A 82 -5.36 13.24 -21.57
CA ASN A 82 -4.50 12.97 -22.72
C ASN A 82 -5.13 11.96 -23.67
N PHE A 83 -5.65 10.85 -23.15
CA PHE A 83 -6.35 9.86 -23.95
C PHE A 83 -7.56 10.43 -24.68
N ASN A 84 -8.35 11.29 -24.03
CA ASN A 84 -9.53 11.92 -24.60
C ASN A 84 -9.23 13.10 -25.55
N GLY A 85 -7.95 13.48 -25.72
CA GLY A 85 -7.56 14.65 -26.51
C GLY A 85 -7.89 16.00 -25.87
N THR A 86 -8.21 16.03 -24.57
CA THR A 86 -8.60 17.23 -23.81
C THR A 86 -7.53 17.68 -22.82
N ALA A 87 -6.29 17.19 -22.95
CA ALA A 87 -5.19 17.53 -22.04
C ALA A 87 -4.86 19.02 -22.05
N SER A 88 -4.93 19.62 -20.87
CA SER A 88 -4.47 20.98 -20.61
C SER A 88 -2.94 21.08 -20.69
N ASN A 89 -2.41 22.31 -20.68
CA ASN A 89 -0.96 22.53 -20.57
C ASN A 89 -0.40 21.95 -19.26
N TYR A 90 -1.16 22.00 -18.17
CA TYR A 90 -0.78 21.41 -16.89
C TYR A 90 -0.70 19.88 -17.00
N ASP A 91 -1.70 19.23 -17.59
CA ASP A 91 -1.70 17.77 -17.81
C ASP A 91 -0.47 17.34 -18.60
N LYS A 92 -0.13 18.06 -19.67
CA LYS A 92 1.06 17.77 -20.48
C LYS A 92 2.36 17.88 -19.68
N LEU A 93 2.47 18.81 -18.73
CA LEU A 93 3.62 18.92 -17.84
C LEU A 93 3.68 17.77 -16.83
N ILE A 94 2.53 17.36 -16.29
CA ILE A 94 2.43 16.20 -15.39
C ILE A 94 2.87 14.93 -16.10
N LEU A 95 2.40 14.70 -17.33
CA LEU A 95 2.73 13.50 -18.12
C LEU A 95 4.23 13.39 -18.43
N LYS A 96 4.92 14.51 -18.66
CA LYS A 96 6.38 14.54 -18.86
C LYS A 96 7.19 14.03 -17.65
N ARG A 97 6.57 13.96 -16.48
CA ARG A 97 7.21 13.46 -15.25
C ARG A 97 6.95 11.98 -15.00
N LEU A 98 6.03 11.37 -15.75
CA LEU A 98 5.78 9.95 -15.64
C LEU A 98 6.92 9.16 -16.30
N PRO A 99 7.28 7.99 -15.77
CA PRO A 99 8.35 7.18 -16.32
C PRO A 99 7.93 6.58 -17.66
N GLU A 100 8.87 6.52 -18.61
CA GLU A 100 8.63 5.89 -19.92
C GLU A 100 8.55 4.36 -19.85
N THR A 101 8.98 3.76 -18.72
CA THR A 101 8.95 2.31 -18.50
C THR A 101 7.55 1.76 -18.23
N ILE A 102 6.54 2.62 -18.06
CA ILE A 102 5.15 2.24 -17.81
C ILE A 102 4.27 2.80 -18.93
N ASN A 103 3.40 1.98 -19.51
CA ASN A 103 2.46 2.43 -20.53
C ASN A 103 1.22 3.09 -19.90
N PHE A 104 1.13 4.42 -19.99
CA PHE A 104 -0.04 5.18 -19.55
C PHE A 104 -1.04 5.48 -20.68
N ASN A 105 -0.76 5.10 -21.93
CA ASN A 105 -1.57 5.43 -23.10
C ASN A 105 -2.42 4.25 -23.58
N ALA A 106 -2.68 3.27 -22.72
CA ALA A 106 -3.53 2.14 -23.04
C ALA A 106 -4.93 2.60 -23.49
N PRO A 107 -5.55 1.95 -24.49
CA PRO A 107 -6.88 2.33 -24.95
C PRO A 107 -7.96 2.06 -23.90
N ASN A 108 -7.74 1.04 -23.05
CA ASN A 108 -8.63 0.68 -21.97
C ASN A 108 -8.46 1.60 -20.75
N LEU A 109 -9.58 2.16 -20.25
CA LEU A 109 -9.59 2.98 -19.04
C LEU A 109 -9.03 2.24 -17.83
N TYR A 110 -9.41 0.97 -17.64
CA TYR A 110 -8.93 0.17 -16.52
C TYR A 110 -7.41 0.07 -16.51
N GLU A 111 -6.80 -0.23 -17.66
CA GLU A 111 -5.35 -0.37 -17.79
C GLU A 111 -4.62 0.96 -17.53
N ARG A 112 -5.18 2.09 -17.97
CA ARG A 112 -4.62 3.42 -17.66
C ARG A 112 -4.66 3.73 -16.17
N LEU A 113 -5.78 3.47 -15.51
CA LEU A 113 -5.92 3.69 -14.08
C LEU A 113 -4.99 2.74 -13.29
N LEU A 114 -4.90 1.48 -13.72
CA LEU A 114 -3.99 0.50 -13.14
C LEU A 114 -2.53 0.93 -13.29
N ALA A 115 -2.13 1.47 -14.45
CA ALA A 115 -0.79 2.01 -14.67
C ALA A 115 -0.46 3.15 -13.70
N VAL A 116 -1.42 4.05 -13.44
CA VAL A 116 -1.27 5.11 -12.44
C VAL A 116 -1.15 4.55 -11.02
N CYS A 117 -2.01 3.60 -10.64
CA CYS A 117 -1.92 2.93 -9.33
C CYS A 117 -0.57 2.22 -9.16
N HIS A 118 -0.11 1.51 -10.19
CA HIS A 118 1.19 0.85 -10.20
C HIS A 118 2.32 1.87 -9.98
N TYR A 119 2.33 2.97 -10.74
CA TYR A 119 3.33 4.02 -10.56
C TYR A 119 3.32 4.61 -9.14
N VAL A 120 2.15 4.97 -8.60
CA VAL A 120 2.04 5.54 -7.25
C VAL A 120 2.49 4.54 -6.19
N SER A 121 2.17 3.25 -6.34
CA SER A 121 2.61 2.20 -5.41
C SER A 121 4.12 1.95 -5.41
N LEU A 122 4.84 2.33 -6.47
CA LEU A 122 6.30 2.20 -6.56
C LEU A 122 7.04 3.36 -5.88
N LEU A 123 6.33 4.43 -5.48
CA LEU A 123 6.94 5.56 -4.81
C LEU A 123 7.27 5.20 -3.35
N SER A 124 8.50 5.49 -2.93
CA SER A 124 8.80 5.57 -1.50
C SER A 124 8.12 6.81 -0.89
N ASP A 125 7.93 6.82 0.42
CA ASP A 125 7.33 7.94 1.16
C ASP A 125 7.98 9.28 0.80
N SER A 126 9.31 9.34 0.79
CA SER A 126 10.05 10.56 0.44
C SER A 126 9.77 11.03 -0.99
N LYS A 127 9.65 10.10 -1.96
CA LYS A 127 9.32 10.43 -3.34
C LYS A 127 7.87 10.88 -3.49
N ALA A 128 6.93 10.24 -2.80
CA ALA A 128 5.53 10.63 -2.79
C ALA A 128 5.36 12.05 -2.24
N ILE A 129 5.99 12.35 -1.09
CA ILE A 129 6.01 13.70 -0.49
C ILE A 129 6.64 14.71 -1.46
N GLN A 130 7.78 14.38 -2.08
CA GLN A 130 8.45 15.29 -3.02
C GLN A 130 7.57 15.58 -4.24
N ASN A 131 6.91 14.57 -4.80
CA ASN A 131 6.00 14.74 -5.93
C ASN A 131 4.78 15.58 -5.55
N PHE A 132 4.20 15.32 -4.38
CA PHE A 132 3.08 16.09 -3.83
C PHE A 132 3.44 17.57 -3.65
N LYS A 133 4.58 17.87 -2.99
CA LYS A 133 5.04 19.25 -2.79
C LYS A 133 5.27 19.99 -4.11
N LYS A 134 5.78 19.31 -5.15
CA LYS A 134 5.94 19.88 -6.50
C LYS A 134 4.60 20.16 -7.17
N ILE A 135 3.62 19.28 -7.00
CA ILE A 135 2.25 19.45 -7.53
C ILE A 135 1.53 20.61 -6.85
N GLU A 136 1.67 20.74 -5.53
CA GLU A 136 1.08 21.81 -4.73
C GLU A 136 1.85 23.14 -4.82
N GLY A 137 3.03 23.16 -5.47
CA GLY A 137 3.84 24.37 -5.61
C GLY A 137 4.51 24.85 -4.31
N VAL A 138 4.70 23.95 -3.34
CA VAL A 138 5.27 24.26 -2.02
C VAL A 138 6.80 24.18 -2.02
N THR A 139 7.40 23.57 -3.05
CA THR A 139 8.86 23.44 -3.17
C THR A 139 9.27 23.38 -4.65
N PHE A 140 10.33 24.11 -5.03
CA PHE A 140 10.92 24.13 -6.38
C PHE A 140 12.20 23.30 -6.43
#